data_AF-A0A852E881-F1
#
_entry.id   AF-A0A852E881-F1
#
_cell.length_a   1.000
_cell.length_b   1.000
_cell.length_c   1.000
_cell.angle_alpha   90.00
_cell.angle_beta   90.00
_cell.angle_gamma   90.00
#
_symmetry.space_group_name_H-M   'P 1'
#
loop_
_entity.id
_entity.type
_entity.pdbx_description
1 polymer ?
#
loop_
_entity_poly.entity_id
_entity_poly.type
_entity_poly.pdbx_seq_one_letter_code
_entity_poly.pdbx_strand_id
1 'polypeptide(L)'
;MAVSVFCNSCLCEPRAPTPRFCLTSCGHVFCEVCLQKGKKDECLVCKRACRTVVLSKETSPDIQSLFMPIDVLNKKYSKEISQVSEFQEKYRKRLLKYHKQKIAKLEESLKKVTQQIQQIQCMKPPEKTTPFSSTSRNPSIPSRKQNVYSSYSLHSSRPSTSETTEAMEIDPVPSPMRKV
;
A
#
# COMPACT_ATOMS: atom_id res chain seq x y z
N MET A 1 -1.52 -34.16 -1.92
CA MET A 1 -0.98 -35.14 -2.91
C MET A 1 -0.17 -34.35 -3.93
N ALA A 2 1.11 -34.66 -4.12
CA ALA A 2 1.93 -34.02 -5.15
C ALA A 2 1.58 -34.65 -6.51
N VAL A 3 1.38 -33.83 -7.55
CA VAL A 3 1.24 -34.34 -8.91
C VAL A 3 2.64 -34.74 -9.38
N SER A 4 2.87 -36.03 -9.55
CA SER A 4 4.08 -36.55 -10.20
C SER A 4 4.19 -35.94 -11.60
N VAL A 5 5.36 -35.44 -11.99
CA VAL A 5 5.56 -34.97 -13.37
C VAL A 5 5.43 -36.18 -14.29
N PHE A 6 4.63 -36.08 -15.34
CA PHE A 6 4.52 -37.12 -16.36
C PHE A 6 4.44 -36.48 -17.74
N CYS A 7 4.71 -37.26 -18.77
CA CYS A 7 4.60 -36.80 -20.14
C CYS A 7 3.15 -36.89 -20.60
N ASN A 8 2.57 -35.80 -21.08
CA ASN A 8 1.19 -35.71 -21.56
C ASN A 8 0.93 -36.54 -22.85
N SER A 9 1.95 -37.16 -23.45
CA SER A 9 1.80 -38.03 -24.63
C SER A 9 1.93 -39.52 -24.32
N CYS A 10 2.96 -39.96 -23.58
CA CYS A 10 3.18 -41.38 -23.23
C CYS A 10 2.66 -41.74 -21.83
N LEU A 11 2.28 -40.75 -21.01
CA LEU A 11 2.01 -40.87 -19.56
C LEU A 11 3.18 -41.43 -18.74
N CYS A 12 4.37 -41.48 -19.34
CA CYS A 12 5.56 -41.97 -18.68
C CYS A 12 6.07 -40.94 -17.67
N GLU A 13 6.36 -41.43 -16.46
CA GLU A 13 6.96 -40.67 -15.37
C GLU A 13 8.49 -40.67 -15.45
N PRO A 14 9.18 -39.73 -14.79
CA PRO A 14 10.62 -39.78 -14.60
C PRO A 14 11.06 -41.09 -13.92
N ARG A 15 11.66 -42.01 -14.68
CA ARG A 15 12.26 -43.28 -14.20
C ARG A 15 13.74 -43.32 -14.52
N ALA A 16 14.58 -43.90 -13.68
CA ALA A 16 16.01 -44.00 -13.96
C ALA A 16 16.33 -45.04 -15.07
N PRO A 17 17.16 -44.73 -16.08
CA PRO A 17 17.71 -43.40 -16.41
C PRO A 17 16.63 -42.47 -16.98
N THR A 18 16.52 -41.27 -16.41
CA THR A 18 15.41 -40.34 -16.68
C THR A 18 15.55 -39.68 -18.03
N PRO A 19 14.60 -39.89 -18.98
CA PRO A 19 14.54 -39.02 -20.15
C PRO A 19 14.29 -37.58 -19.68
N ARG A 20 14.87 -36.59 -20.36
CA ARG A 20 14.64 -35.19 -20.01
C ARG A 20 13.18 -34.85 -20.26
N PHE A 21 12.58 -34.04 -19.40
CA PHE A 21 11.23 -33.53 -19.59
C PHE A 21 11.28 -32.06 -19.99
N CYS A 22 10.36 -31.66 -20.85
CA CYS A 22 10.23 -30.29 -21.34
C CYS A 22 8.81 -29.78 -21.09
N LEU A 23 8.70 -28.55 -20.59
CA LEU A 23 7.44 -27.83 -20.46
C LEU A 23 7.26 -26.91 -21.67
N THR A 24 6.08 -26.96 -22.28
CA THR A 24 5.67 -26.02 -23.34
C THR A 24 5.06 -24.75 -22.77
N SER A 25 5.13 -23.64 -23.50
CA SER A 25 4.48 -22.37 -23.13
C SER A 25 2.96 -22.46 -23.00
N CYS A 26 2.33 -23.51 -23.52
CA CYS A 26 0.91 -23.79 -23.34
C CYS A 26 0.59 -24.69 -22.13
N GLY A 27 1.59 -25.05 -21.32
CA GLY A 27 1.40 -25.80 -20.07
C GLY A 27 1.51 -27.33 -20.18
N HIS A 28 1.72 -27.90 -21.38
CA HIS A 28 1.89 -29.35 -21.53
C HIS A 28 3.34 -29.78 -21.34
N VAL A 29 3.55 -30.93 -20.70
CA VAL A 29 4.86 -31.51 -20.41
C VAL A 29 5.10 -32.73 -21.29
N PHE A 30 6.30 -32.87 -21.86
CA PHE A 30 6.67 -34.00 -22.71
C PHE A 30 8.05 -34.56 -22.33
N CYS A 31 8.21 -35.88 -22.42
CA CYS A 31 9.54 -36.47 -22.41
C CYS A 31 10.25 -36.22 -23.75
N GLU A 32 11.57 -36.15 -23.71
CA GLU A 32 12.43 -35.89 -24.86
C GLU A 32 12.15 -36.85 -26.03
N VAL A 33 11.87 -38.12 -25.73
CA VAL A 33 11.53 -39.14 -26.75
C VAL A 33 10.25 -38.80 -27.51
N CYS A 34 9.20 -38.34 -26.82
CA CYS A 34 7.96 -37.95 -27.50
C CYS A 34 8.16 -36.67 -28.30
N LEU A 35 8.92 -35.72 -27.76
CA LEU A 35 9.18 -34.45 -28.42
C LEU A 35 9.99 -34.63 -29.72
N GLN A 36 10.96 -35.54 -29.74
CA GLN A 36 11.75 -35.89 -30.94
C GLN A 36 10.92 -36.52 -32.06
N LYS A 37 9.84 -37.25 -31.73
CA LYS A 37 8.90 -37.81 -32.72
C LYS A 37 7.94 -36.76 -33.27
N GLY A 38 7.85 -35.61 -32.61
CA GLY A 38 6.97 -34.52 -32.97
C GLY A 38 7.55 -33.55 -33.99
N LYS A 39 6.72 -32.60 -34.40
CA LYS A 39 7.20 -31.42 -35.12
C LYS A 39 7.85 -30.46 -34.13
N LYS A 40 9.00 -29.90 -34.52
CA LYS A 40 9.72 -28.90 -33.73
C LYS A 40 8.82 -27.68 -33.45
N ASP A 41 8.92 -27.15 -32.23
CA ASP A 41 8.20 -25.96 -31.75
C ASP A 41 6.66 -26.10 -31.81
N GLU A 42 6.12 -27.32 -31.87
CA GLU A 42 4.68 -27.59 -31.88
C GLU A 42 4.28 -28.47 -30.68
N CYS A 43 3.21 -28.10 -29.98
CA CYS A 43 2.69 -28.91 -28.90
C CYS A 43 2.00 -30.18 -29.42
N LEU A 44 2.38 -31.35 -28.90
CA LEU A 44 1.79 -32.63 -29.33
C LEU A 44 0.31 -32.78 -28.97
N VAL A 45 -0.17 -32.06 -27.94
CA VAL A 45 -1.56 -32.10 -27.46
C VAL A 45 -2.42 -31.07 -28.19
N CYS A 46 -2.06 -29.78 -28.10
CA CYS A 46 -2.90 -28.71 -28.64
C CYS A 46 -2.56 -28.28 -30.08
N LYS A 47 -1.51 -28.85 -30.70
CA LYS A 47 -1.06 -28.58 -32.08
C LYS A 47 -0.74 -27.11 -32.39
N ARG A 48 -0.50 -26.29 -31.36
CA ARG A 48 -0.09 -24.89 -31.48
C ARG A 48 1.42 -24.75 -31.40
N ALA A 49 1.95 -23.71 -32.07
CA ALA A 49 3.34 -23.31 -31.92
C ALA A 49 3.63 -22.95 -30.45
N CYS A 50 4.66 -23.56 -29.86
CA CYS A 50 5.00 -23.43 -28.46
C CYS A 50 6.51 -23.37 -28.27
N ARG A 51 6.97 -22.47 -27.37
CA ARG A 51 8.33 -22.53 -26.85
C ARG A 51 8.43 -23.66 -25.83
N THR A 52 9.56 -24.34 -25.79
CA THR A 52 9.85 -25.40 -24.82
C THR A 52 10.96 -25.00 -23.88
N VAL A 53 10.80 -25.28 -22.59
CA VAL A 53 11.83 -25.13 -21.56
C VAL A 53 12.11 -26.51 -20.97
N VAL A 54 13.38 -26.89 -20.88
CA VAL A 54 13.79 -28.13 -20.22
C VAL A 54 13.54 -28.00 -18.71
N LEU A 55 12.89 -29.00 -18.14
CA LEU A 55 12.70 -29.13 -16.70
C LEU A 55 13.95 -29.78 -16.10
N SER A 56 14.71 -28.99 -15.35
CA SER A 56 15.92 -29.41 -14.64
C SER A 56 16.08 -28.59 -13.34
N LYS A 57 17.15 -28.84 -12.59
CA LYS A 57 17.44 -28.11 -11.35
C LYS A 57 17.82 -26.65 -11.62
N GLU A 58 18.23 -26.35 -12.84
CA GLU A 58 18.65 -25.04 -13.31
C GLU A 58 17.48 -24.22 -13.88
N THR A 59 16.28 -24.81 -14.04
CA THR A 59 15.08 -24.08 -14.47
C THR A 59 14.74 -22.96 -13.49
N SER A 60 14.19 -21.84 -13.96
CA SER A 60 13.82 -20.71 -13.09
C SER A 60 12.92 -21.12 -11.91
N PRO A 61 13.09 -20.54 -10.71
CA PRO A 61 12.29 -20.88 -9.53
C PRO A 61 10.77 -20.79 -9.74
N ASP A 62 10.30 -19.84 -10.55
CA ASP A 62 8.87 -19.65 -10.82
C ASP A 62 8.28 -20.86 -11.54
N ILE A 63 8.96 -21.36 -12.57
CA ILE A 63 8.56 -22.58 -13.27
C ILE A 63 8.71 -23.81 -12.37
N GLN A 64 9.78 -23.91 -11.58
CA GLN A 64 9.94 -25.02 -10.63
C GLN A 64 8.78 -25.08 -9.63
N SER A 65 8.30 -23.92 -9.18
CA SER A 65 7.19 -23.82 -8.22
C SER A 65 5.90 -24.47 -8.73
N LEU A 66 5.68 -24.50 -10.04
CA LEU A 66 4.51 -25.16 -10.66
C LEU A 66 4.46 -26.67 -10.40
N PHE A 67 5.61 -27.29 -10.13
CA PHE A 67 5.75 -28.72 -9.91
C PHE A 67 6.08 -29.08 -8.45
N MET A 68 6.15 -28.08 -7.57
CA MET A 68 6.39 -28.34 -6.14
C MET A 68 5.10 -28.79 -5.45
N PRO A 69 5.20 -29.63 -4.40
CA PRO A 69 4.05 -29.97 -3.58
C PRO A 69 3.40 -28.71 -2.95
N ILE A 70 2.07 -28.66 -2.93
CA ILE A 70 1.30 -27.54 -2.37
C ILE A 70 1.70 -27.24 -0.92
N ASP A 71 1.99 -28.25 -0.10
CA ASP A 71 2.40 -28.04 1.30
C ASP A 71 3.74 -27.29 1.42
N VAL A 72 4.65 -27.51 0.47
CA VAL A 72 5.95 -26.80 0.40
C VAL A 72 5.73 -25.36 -0.02
N LEU A 73 4.92 -25.14 -1.06
CA LEU A 73 4.57 -23.79 -1.53
C LEU A 73 3.86 -23.00 -0.44
N ASN A 74 2.90 -23.61 0.25
CA ASN A 74 2.16 -22.97 1.33
C ASN A 74 3.10 -22.53 2.45
N LYS A 75 4.02 -23.40 2.90
CA LYS A 75 5.04 -23.03 3.90
C LYS A 75 5.94 -21.88 3.43
N LYS A 76 6.35 -21.87 2.16
CA LYS A 76 7.18 -20.80 1.60
C LYS A 76 6.43 -19.46 1.59
N TYR A 77 5.27 -19.42 0.93
CA TYR A 77 4.52 -18.17 0.74
C TYR A 77 3.90 -17.65 2.04
N SER A 78 3.42 -18.52 2.94
CA SER A 78 2.92 -18.09 4.25
C SER A 78 3.99 -17.35 5.06
N LYS A 79 5.23 -17.82 5.02
CA LYS A 79 6.36 -17.15 5.66
C LYS A 79 6.65 -15.78 5.03
N GLU A 80 6.73 -15.71 3.70
CA GLU A 80 6.96 -14.46 2.96
C GLU A 80 5.86 -13.43 3.24
N ILE A 81 4.60 -13.84 3.17
CA ILE A 81 3.44 -12.98 3.48
C ILE A 81 3.50 -12.48 4.92
N SER A 82 3.84 -13.35 5.88
CA SER A 82 3.96 -12.97 7.29
C SER A 82 5.05 -11.91 7.50
N GLN A 83 6.23 -12.09 6.88
CA GLN A 83 7.33 -11.13 6.96
C GLN A 83 6.96 -9.77 6.36
N VAL A 84 6.30 -9.76 5.21
CA VAL A 84 5.81 -8.52 4.57
C VAL A 84 4.78 -7.83 5.47
N SER A 85 3.84 -8.59 6.02
CA SER A 85 2.81 -8.07 6.93
C SER A 85 3.42 -7.43 8.18
N GLU A 86 4.35 -8.12 8.85
CA GLU A 86 5.06 -7.61 10.02
C GLU A 86 5.81 -6.31 9.72
N PHE A 87 6.50 -6.25 8.57
CA PHE A 87 7.21 -5.07 8.14
C PHE A 87 6.25 -3.89 7.93
N GLN A 88 5.18 -4.10 7.18
CA GLN A 88 4.18 -3.05 6.90
C GLN A 88 3.52 -2.56 8.19
N GLU A 89 3.18 -3.46 9.12
CA GLU A 89 2.58 -3.08 10.39
C GLU A 89 3.54 -2.25 11.25
N LYS A 90 4.81 -2.64 11.32
CA LYS A 90 5.84 -1.87 12.02
C LYS A 90 6.00 -0.47 11.41
N TYR A 91 5.95 -0.37 10.07
CA TYR A 91 6.00 0.91 9.37
C TYR A 91 4.78 1.78 9.70
N ARG A 92 3.57 1.23 9.62
CA ARG A 92 2.31 1.92 9.99
C ARG A 92 2.34 2.42 11.44
N LYS A 93 2.78 1.60 12.40
CA LYS A 93 2.90 2.00 13.81
C LYS A 93 3.86 3.18 14.01
N ARG A 94 4.99 3.20 13.28
CA ARG A 94 5.95 4.31 13.34
C ARG A 94 5.34 5.60 12.81
N LEU A 95 4.67 5.53 11.66
CA LEU A 95 3.98 6.68 11.07
C LEU A 95 2.91 7.23 12.02
N LEU A 96 2.08 6.36 12.57
CA LEU A 96 1.04 6.74 13.53
C LEU A 96 1.64 7.42 14.78
N LYS A 97 2.75 6.90 15.32
CA LYS A 97 3.44 7.51 16.45
C LYS A 97 3.93 8.92 16.13
N TYR A 98 4.51 9.13 14.95
CA TYR A 98 4.96 10.45 14.49
C TYR A 98 3.79 11.45 14.42
N HIS A 99 2.68 11.07 13.80
CA HIS A 99 1.51 11.96 13.71
C HIS A 99 0.91 12.28 15.08
N LYS A 100 0.79 11.29 15.98
CA LYS A 100 0.33 11.52 17.35
C LYS A 100 1.21 12.53 18.09
N GLN A 101 2.53 12.42 17.96
CA GLN A 101 3.48 13.37 18.56
C GLN A 101 3.34 14.77 17.96
N LYS A 102 3.13 14.87 16.64
CA LYS A 102 2.92 16.15 15.95
C LYS A 102 1.63 16.84 16.41
N ILE A 103 0.54 16.08 16.54
CA ILE A 103 -0.74 16.58 17.05
C ILE A 103 -0.58 17.08 18.48
N ALA A 104 0.03 16.31 19.37
CA ALA A 104 0.23 16.70 20.77
C ALA A 104 1.02 18.02 20.92
N LYS A 105 2.05 18.24 20.10
CA LYS A 105 2.83 19.50 20.08
C LYS A 105 1.98 20.69 19.63
N LEU A 106 1.13 20.49 18.63
CA LEU A 106 0.21 21.53 18.15
C LEU A 106 -0.84 21.87 19.21
N GLU A 107 -1.42 20.86 19.86
CA GLU A 107 -2.37 21.05 20.96
C GLU A 107 -1.74 21.81 22.15
N GLU A 108 -0.50 21.48 22.52
CA GLU A 108 0.22 22.21 23.58
C GLU A 108 0.46 23.68 23.19
N SER A 109 0.85 23.93 21.94
CA SER A 109 1.07 25.29 21.42
C SER A 109 -0.23 26.10 21.43
N LEU A 110 -1.34 25.50 21.01
CA LEU A 110 -2.67 26.13 21.05
C LEU A 110 -3.10 26.47 22.48
N LYS A 111 -2.87 25.58 23.45
CA LYS A 111 -3.15 25.85 24.87
C LYS A 111 -2.37 27.05 25.39
N LYS A 112 -1.07 27.15 25.09
CA LYS A 112 -0.22 28.29 25.49
C LYS A 112 -0.74 29.62 24.93
N VAL A 113 -1.07 29.66 23.63
CA VAL A 113 -1.63 30.87 23.01
C VAL A 113 -2.99 31.23 23.62
N THR A 114 -3.85 30.25 23.87
CA THR A 114 -5.17 30.48 24.50
C THR A 114 -5.03 31.06 25.91
N GLN A 115 -4.08 30.56 26.71
CA GLN A 115 -3.78 31.10 28.05
C GLN A 115 -3.25 32.54 27.98
N GLN A 116 -2.37 32.85 27.03
CA GLN A 116 -1.88 34.22 26.83
C GLN A 116 -3.03 35.18 26.46
N ILE A 117 -3.94 34.76 25.58
CA ILE A 117 -5.13 35.55 25.22
C ILE A 117 -6.00 35.80 26.46
N GLN A 118 -6.25 34.77 27.29
CA GLN A 118 -7.02 34.91 28.52
C GLN A 118 -6.35 35.88 29.52
N GLN A 119 -5.03 35.81 29.68
CA GLN A 119 -4.29 36.74 30.55
C GLN A 119 -4.40 38.19 30.06
N ILE A 120 -4.25 38.43 28.75
CA ILE A 120 -4.40 39.77 28.15
C ILE A 120 -5.82 40.30 28.36
N GLN A 121 -6.84 39.45 28.21
CA GLN A 121 -8.24 39.84 28.44
C GLN A 121 -8.52 40.18 29.91
N CYS A 122 -7.89 39.48 30.86
CA CYS A 122 -8.07 39.70 32.31
C CYS A 122 -7.31 40.92 32.84
N MET A 123 -6.22 41.34 32.18
CA MET A 123 -5.42 42.51 32.55
C MET A 123 -5.92 43.83 31.91
N LYS A 124 -7.04 43.83 31.17
CA LYS A 124 -7.66 45.08 30.71
C LYS A 124 -8.15 45.90 31.93
N PRO A 125 -7.69 47.15 32.13
CA PRO A 125 -8.24 48.02 33.18
C PRO A 125 -9.73 48.29 32.91
N PRO A 126 -10.54 48.56 33.96
CA PRO A 126 -11.87 49.11 33.75
C PRO A 126 -11.72 50.43 32.99
N GLU A 127 -12.26 50.48 31.76
CA GLU A 127 -12.44 51.74 31.05
C GLU A 127 -13.23 52.66 31.98
N LYS A 128 -12.57 53.71 32.48
CA LYS A 128 -13.22 54.74 33.27
C LYS A 128 -14.30 55.37 32.41
N THR A 129 -15.55 55.12 32.80
CA THR A 129 -16.73 55.87 32.38
C THR A 129 -16.49 57.34 32.71
N THR A 130 -16.26 58.19 31.71
CA THR A 130 -16.48 59.63 31.85
C THR A 130 -17.89 59.96 31.35
N PRO A 131 -18.78 60.46 32.21
CA PRO A 131 -20.10 60.95 31.79
C PRO A 131 -19.90 62.31 31.12
N PHE A 132 -20.08 62.40 29.81
CA PHE A 132 -20.30 63.68 29.16
C PHE A 132 -21.81 63.93 29.06
N SER A 133 -22.26 64.86 29.88
CA SER A 133 -23.61 65.38 29.96
C SER A 133 -24.02 66.09 28.67
N SER A 134 -25.06 65.57 28.04
CA SER A 134 -26.17 66.27 27.37
C SER A 134 -25.88 67.54 26.55
N THR A 135 -26.10 67.45 25.23
CA THR A 135 -27.04 68.38 24.59
C THR A 135 -27.99 67.59 23.68
N SER A 136 -29.27 67.72 23.99
CA SER A 136 -30.42 67.12 23.33
C SER A 136 -30.57 67.59 21.88
N ARG A 137 -30.82 66.66 20.96
CA ARG A 137 -31.96 66.71 20.01
C ARG A 137 -32.12 65.35 19.30
N ASN A 138 -33.23 64.66 19.61
CA ASN A 138 -33.83 63.53 18.89
C ASN A 138 -35.28 63.94 18.51
N PRO A 139 -36.04 63.24 17.62
CA PRO A 139 -35.91 61.83 17.21
C PRO A 139 -36.05 61.57 15.69
N SER A 140 -35.67 60.40 15.15
CA SER A 140 -36.61 59.29 14.88
C SER A 140 -35.86 57.99 14.45
N ILE A 141 -36.23 56.86 15.05
CA ILE A 141 -35.86 55.45 14.73
C ILE A 141 -37.18 54.73 14.32
N PRO A 142 -37.25 53.62 13.53
CA PRO A 142 -36.82 52.24 13.89
C PRO A 142 -36.03 51.55 12.74
N SER A 143 -35.31 50.44 12.83
CA SER A 143 -34.87 49.49 13.85
C SER A 143 -34.08 48.38 13.13
N ARG A 144 -33.19 47.67 13.85
CA ARG A 144 -33.03 46.20 13.82
C ARG A 144 -31.64 45.61 13.45
N LYS A 145 -30.89 45.30 14.53
CA LYS A 145 -29.93 44.16 14.78
C LYS A 145 -28.53 44.27 14.14
N GLN A 146 -27.43 44.53 14.86
CA GLN A 146 -26.68 43.72 15.86
C GLN A 146 -26.25 42.30 15.41
N ASN A 147 -24.96 42.11 15.12
CA ASN A 147 -23.99 41.10 15.64
C ASN A 147 -22.75 41.12 14.72
N VAL A 148 -21.57 41.62 15.11
CA VAL A 148 -20.56 41.03 16.02
C VAL A 148 -20.12 39.61 15.61
N TYR A 149 -18.86 39.53 15.16
CA TYR A 149 -17.99 38.35 15.05
C TYR A 149 -18.30 37.34 13.94
N SER A 150 -17.82 37.60 12.72
CA SER A 150 -17.66 36.55 11.70
C SER A 150 -16.31 35.86 11.91
N SER A 151 -16.39 34.68 12.52
CA SER A 151 -15.33 33.71 12.68
C SER A 151 -14.60 33.42 11.36
N TYR A 152 -13.27 33.47 11.41
CA TYR A 152 -12.32 32.68 10.62
C TYR A 152 -12.99 31.57 9.78
N SER A 153 -13.13 31.82 8.47
CA SER A 153 -13.42 30.75 7.51
C SER A 153 -12.17 29.90 7.34
N LEU A 154 -11.97 28.95 8.26
CA LEU A 154 -11.16 27.78 8.00
C LEU A 154 -11.95 26.94 6.99
N HIS A 155 -11.51 26.95 5.73
CA HIS A 155 -11.89 25.95 4.76
C HIS A 155 -11.61 24.57 5.38
N SER A 156 -12.68 23.92 5.84
CA SER A 156 -12.67 22.54 6.28
C SER A 156 -12.63 21.67 5.03
N SER A 157 -11.42 21.45 4.50
CA SER A 157 -11.17 20.34 3.60
C SER A 157 -11.11 19.07 4.45
N ARG A 158 -12.29 18.53 4.70
CA ARG A 158 -12.52 17.20 5.26
C ARG A 158 -11.98 16.16 4.27
N PRO A 159 -11.03 15.28 4.61
CA PRO A 159 -10.91 14.04 3.89
C PRO A 159 -12.05 13.16 4.37
N SER A 160 -12.96 12.89 3.44
CA SER A 160 -13.97 11.86 3.54
C SER A 160 -13.32 10.55 4.00
N THR A 161 -13.98 9.87 4.94
CA THR A 161 -13.65 8.53 5.40
C THR A 161 -13.83 7.53 4.25
N SER A 162 -12.82 7.43 3.39
CA SER A 162 -12.69 6.39 2.36
C SER A 162 -11.31 6.54 1.69
N GLU A 163 -10.23 6.37 2.45
CA GLU A 163 -8.90 6.24 1.83
C GLU A 163 -8.70 4.79 1.42
N THR A 164 -9.07 4.53 0.16
CA THR A 164 -8.33 3.65 -0.73
C THR A 164 -6.85 3.74 -0.39
N THR A 165 -6.21 2.62 -0.06
CA THR A 165 -4.76 2.56 0.10
C THR A 165 -4.11 3.03 -1.21
N GLU A 166 -3.67 4.30 -1.25
CA GLU A 166 -2.89 4.84 -2.34
C GLU A 166 -1.58 4.02 -2.38
N ALA A 167 -1.36 3.30 -3.47
CA ALA A 167 -0.17 2.47 -3.63
C ALA A 167 1.07 3.37 -3.56
N MET A 168 2.06 2.99 -2.76
CA MET A 168 3.32 3.73 -2.67
C MET A 168 3.96 3.72 -4.07
N GLU A 169 4.10 4.88 -4.73
CA GLU A 169 4.89 4.98 -5.96
C GLU A 169 6.35 4.70 -5.61
N ILE A 170 6.87 3.60 -6.15
CA ILE A 170 8.29 3.26 -6.04
C ILE A 170 9.00 4.05 -7.13
N ASP A 171 9.92 4.94 -6.74
CA ASP A 171 10.75 5.69 -7.67
C ASP A 171 11.55 4.71 -8.55
N PRO A 172 11.41 4.77 -9.89
CA PRO A 172 12.13 3.88 -10.80
C PRO A 172 13.64 4.14 -10.84
N VAL A 173 14.14 5.22 -10.23
CA VAL A 173 15.56 5.55 -10.25
C VAL A 173 16.35 4.62 -9.32
N PRO A 174 17.33 3.85 -9.85
CA PRO A 174 18.15 2.96 -9.02
C PRO A 174 18.99 3.76 -8.02
N SER A 175 18.99 3.31 -6.76
CA SER A 175 19.77 3.93 -5.69
C SER A 175 21.27 3.84 -6.01
N PRO A 176 22.06 4.92 -5.80
CA PRO A 176 23.52 4.86 -5.98
C PRO A 176 24.10 3.83 -5.01
N MET A 177 24.66 2.74 -5.55
CA MET A 177 25.34 1.75 -4.72
C MET A 177 26.53 2.42 -4.03
N ARG A 178 26.50 2.52 -2.70
CA ARG A 178 27.73 2.76 -1.93
C ARG A 178 28.60 1.52 -2.09
N LYS A 179 29.72 1.66 -2.79
CA LYS A 179 30.81 0.67 -2.75
C LYS A 179 31.30 0.62 -1.30
N VAL A 180 31.15 -0.55 -0.66
CA VAL A 180 31.80 -0.90 0.61
C VAL A 180 33.13 -1.56 0.27
#